data_AF-A0AAD3RM18-F1
#
_entry.id   AF-A0AAD3RM18-F1
#
_cell.length_a   1.000
_cell.length_b   1.000
_cell.length_c   1.000
_cell.angle_alpha   90.00
_cell.angle_beta   90.00
_cell.angle_gamma   90.00
#
_symmetry.space_group_name_H-M   'P 1'
#
loop_
_entity.id
_entity.type
_entity.pdbx_description
1 polymer ?
#
loop_
_entity_poly.entity_id
_entity_poly.type
_entity_poly.pdbx_seq_one_letter_code
_entity_poly.pdbx_strand_id
1 'polypeptide(L)'
;MESSSQSKAGGGLWNNPRATSYSKETQDMLRLMMQESRLTNLQRKQINECLKNGAALPLASDLTSSPPPLQPKTTKSVQKCLPGKPQRRSAESCRSGNSYVREKFRPAPTRDLEKEKRRLQNILATGQEEPTPASSQNARNPEVMEERDQYQEVLDEIEERRQFLADMASLGQEKQYINIINTEISQKIRELEALEKACSTKKDVETSKREESAEQTAENVDSRED
;
A
#
# COMPACT_ATOMS: atom_id res chain seq x y z
N MET A 1 79.09 -2.40 -23.36
CA MET A 1 78.19 -2.35 -24.53
C MET A 1 76.86 -2.93 -24.12
N GLU A 2 75.84 -2.08 -24.12
CA GLU A 2 74.45 -2.35 -23.77
C GLU A 2 73.76 -3.26 -24.80
N SER A 3 72.91 -4.17 -24.34
CA SER A 3 71.61 -4.52 -24.93
C SER A 3 70.93 -5.49 -23.95
N SER A 4 69.92 -5.01 -23.20
CA SER A 4 68.51 -4.97 -23.62
C SER A 4 67.94 -6.37 -23.82
N SER A 5 67.18 -6.83 -22.82
CA SER A 5 65.85 -7.42 -23.02
C SER A 5 65.15 -7.57 -21.67
N GLN A 6 64.35 -6.55 -21.37
CA GLN A 6 63.43 -6.48 -20.25
C GLN A 6 62.26 -7.45 -20.52
N SER A 7 62.22 -8.59 -19.83
CA SER A 7 61.03 -9.47 -19.84
C SER A 7 59.99 -8.94 -18.84
N LYS A 8 59.24 -7.91 -19.24
CA LYS A 8 57.97 -7.60 -18.57
C LYS A 8 56.93 -8.61 -19.07
N ALA A 9 56.78 -9.71 -18.34
CA ALA A 9 55.63 -10.59 -18.51
C ALA A 9 54.35 -9.77 -18.28
N GLY A 10 53.48 -9.75 -19.29
CA GLY A 10 52.21 -9.02 -19.26
C GLY A 10 51.31 -9.50 -18.13
N GLY A 11 50.72 -8.54 -17.42
CA GLY A 11 49.65 -8.80 -16.45
C GLY A 11 48.42 -9.34 -17.17
N GLY A 12 48.14 -10.63 -16.96
CA GLY A 12 46.97 -11.31 -17.51
C GLY A 12 45.67 -10.95 -16.79
N LEU A 13 44.56 -11.28 -17.46
CA LEU A 13 43.15 -11.14 -17.10
C LEU A 13 42.69 -11.94 -15.85
N TRP A 14 43.61 -12.20 -14.91
CA TRP A 14 43.44 -13.07 -13.74
C TRP A 14 44.10 -12.50 -12.47
N ASN A 15 44.11 -11.18 -12.31
CA ASN A 15 44.27 -10.61 -10.96
C ASN A 15 42.95 -10.78 -10.19
N ASN A 16 42.66 -12.01 -9.75
CA ASN A 16 41.84 -12.17 -8.55
C ASN A 16 42.77 -11.84 -7.38
N PRO A 17 42.55 -10.77 -6.59
CA PRO A 17 43.16 -10.74 -5.27
C PRO A 17 42.71 -12.02 -4.55
N ARG A 18 43.67 -12.77 -4.01
CA ARG A 18 43.40 -13.92 -3.12
C ARG A 18 42.42 -13.47 -2.04
N ALA A 19 41.59 -14.39 -1.54
CA ALA A 19 40.60 -14.16 -0.48
C ALA A 19 41.11 -13.10 0.50
N THR A 20 40.53 -11.90 0.40
CA THR A 20 40.97 -10.75 1.20
C THR A 20 40.48 -11.02 2.61
N SER A 21 41.35 -11.54 3.47
CA SER A 21 41.03 -11.67 4.87
C SER A 21 40.81 -10.27 5.43
N TYR A 22 39.74 -10.12 6.22
CA TYR A 22 39.46 -8.87 6.91
C TYR A 22 40.60 -8.54 7.88
N SER A 23 41.04 -7.28 7.91
CA SER A 23 41.99 -6.80 8.93
C SER A 23 41.40 -6.98 10.33
N LYS A 24 42.26 -7.20 11.34
CA LYS A 24 41.82 -7.36 12.74
C LYS A 24 40.99 -6.17 13.21
N GLU A 25 41.43 -4.96 12.87
CA GLU A 25 40.73 -3.71 13.16
C GLU A 25 39.33 -3.68 12.53
N THR A 26 39.21 -4.14 11.27
CA THR A 26 37.90 -4.25 10.59
C THR A 26 37.00 -5.28 11.26
N GLN A 27 37.55 -6.43 11.68
CA GLN A 27 36.76 -7.45 12.38
C GLN A 27 36.22 -6.95 13.73
N ASP A 28 37.04 -6.21 14.49
CA ASP A 28 36.63 -5.65 15.77
C ASP A 28 35.60 -4.53 15.60
N MET A 29 35.76 -3.66 14.59
CA MET A 29 34.75 -2.67 14.20
C MET A 29 33.40 -3.34 13.86
N LEU A 30 33.40 -4.37 13.02
CA LEU A 30 32.17 -5.09 12.67
C LEU A 30 31.54 -5.75 13.89
N ARG A 31 32.33 -6.28 14.83
CA ARG A 31 31.80 -6.89 16.07
C ARG A 31 31.07 -5.85 16.93
N LEU A 32 31.62 -4.64 17.04
CA LEU A 32 31.00 -3.53 17.77
C LEU A 32 29.73 -3.06 17.08
N MET A 33 29.76 -2.87 15.76
CA MET A 33 28.56 -2.55 14.98
C MET A 33 27.48 -3.63 15.13
N MET A 34 27.84 -4.92 15.14
CA MET A 34 26.88 -6.01 15.37
C MET A 34 26.29 -5.97 16.78
N GLN A 35 27.02 -5.51 17.79
CA GLN A 35 26.53 -5.40 19.17
C GLN A 35 25.55 -4.24 19.31
N GLU A 36 25.83 -3.10 18.67
CA GLU A 36 25.00 -1.90 18.71
C GLU A 36 23.78 -1.98 17.79
N SER A 37 23.93 -2.65 16.64
CA SER A 37 22.80 -2.92 15.74
C SER A 37 21.97 -4.10 16.29
N ARG A 38 20.65 -3.91 16.38
CA ARG A 38 19.70 -4.95 16.81
C ARG A 38 19.50 -6.04 15.75
N LEU A 39 20.58 -6.68 15.29
CA LEU A 39 20.55 -7.76 14.30
C LEU A 39 19.99 -9.07 14.88
N THR A 40 19.23 -9.78 14.06
CA THR A 40 18.73 -11.13 14.35
C THR A 40 19.89 -12.13 14.41
N ASN A 41 19.76 -13.20 15.21
CA ASN A 41 20.77 -14.26 15.30
C ASN A 41 21.18 -14.85 13.94
N LEU A 42 20.25 -14.94 12.99
CA LEU A 42 20.54 -15.39 11.62
C LEU A 42 21.48 -14.43 10.88
N GLN A 43 21.21 -13.13 10.92
CA GLN A 43 22.05 -12.09 10.32
C GLN A 43 23.44 -12.08 10.96
N ARG A 44 23.51 -12.24 12.30
CA ARG A 44 24.78 -12.36 13.03
C ARG A 44 25.59 -13.56 12.55
N LYS A 45 24.95 -14.71 12.34
CA LYS A 45 25.61 -15.91 11.80
C LYS A 45 26.13 -15.67 10.37
N GLN A 46 25.31 -15.09 9.49
CA GLN A 46 25.71 -14.78 8.10
C GLN A 46 26.95 -13.88 8.04
N ILE A 47 26.97 -12.79 8.82
CA ILE A 47 28.10 -11.86 8.86
C ILE A 47 29.37 -12.55 9.39
N ASN A 48 29.25 -13.36 10.45
CA ASN A 48 30.39 -14.11 10.98
C ASN A 48 30.96 -15.13 9.97
N GLU A 49 30.10 -15.77 9.18
CA GLU A 49 30.56 -16.67 8.12
C GLU A 49 31.28 -15.91 6.99
N CYS A 50 30.80 -14.72 6.60
CA CYS A 50 31.54 -13.86 5.66
C CYS A 50 32.92 -13.47 6.22
N LEU A 51 32.99 -13.09 7.50
CA LEU A 51 34.24 -12.71 8.18
C LEU A 51 35.27 -13.85 8.22
N LYS A 52 34.83 -15.09 8.41
CA LYS A 52 35.71 -16.29 8.41
C LYS A 52 36.19 -16.64 7.01
N ASN A 53 35.31 -16.54 6.02
CA ASN A 53 35.57 -16.99 4.66
C ASN A 53 36.20 -15.90 3.77
N GLY A 54 36.32 -14.66 4.26
CA GLY A 54 36.83 -13.52 3.49
C GLY A 54 35.93 -13.15 2.30
N ALA A 55 34.64 -13.47 2.40
CA ALA A 55 33.64 -13.18 1.38
C ALA A 55 33.02 -11.80 1.63
N ALA A 56 32.57 -11.12 0.58
CA ALA A 56 31.92 -9.81 0.69
C ALA A 56 30.70 -9.84 1.63
N LEU A 57 30.41 -8.71 2.27
CA LEU A 57 29.25 -8.57 3.16
C LEU A 57 27.95 -8.63 2.36
N PRO A 58 26.88 -9.24 2.90
CA PRO A 58 25.59 -9.30 2.23
C PRO A 58 24.99 -7.89 2.10
N LEU A 59 24.67 -7.47 0.87
CA LEU A 59 24.15 -6.12 0.56
C LEU A 59 22.68 -5.94 0.99
N ALA A 60 21.94 -7.03 1.12
CA ALA A 60 20.63 -7.12 1.75
C ALA A 60 20.40 -8.58 2.19
N SER A 61 20.14 -8.81 3.47
CA SER A 61 19.64 -10.12 3.91
C SER A 61 18.17 -10.18 3.52
N ASP A 62 17.84 -10.85 2.41
CA ASP A 62 16.46 -11.17 2.08
C ASP A 62 15.87 -12.00 3.22
N LEU A 63 15.11 -11.35 4.09
CA LEU A 63 14.34 -11.98 5.17
C LEU A 63 13.12 -12.66 4.55
N THR A 64 13.35 -13.70 3.76
CA THR A 64 12.37 -14.73 3.42
C THR A 64 13.12 -15.89 2.79
N SER A 65 13.47 -16.86 3.64
CA SER A 65 13.62 -18.25 3.22
C SER A 65 12.24 -18.73 2.78
N SER A 66 11.77 -18.32 1.61
CA SER A 66 10.66 -18.99 0.94
C SER A 66 11.18 -20.36 0.47
N PRO A 67 10.44 -21.46 0.69
CA PRO A 67 10.73 -22.70 -0.02
C PRO A 67 10.71 -22.42 -1.53
N PRO A 68 11.56 -23.11 -2.32
CA PRO A 68 11.45 -23.01 -3.78
C PRO A 68 10.01 -23.40 -4.16
N PRO A 69 9.36 -22.67 -5.09
CA PRO A 69 8.01 -23.03 -5.50
C PRO A 69 8.03 -24.47 -5.99
N LEU A 70 7.21 -25.31 -5.35
CA LEU A 70 6.92 -26.67 -5.81
C LEU A 70 6.46 -26.55 -7.26
N GLN A 71 7.33 -26.95 -8.19
CA GLN A 71 6.97 -27.00 -9.58
C GLN A 71 5.80 -27.97 -9.74
N PRO A 72 4.68 -27.56 -10.37
CA PRO A 72 3.66 -28.52 -10.76
C PRO A 72 4.31 -29.51 -11.73
N LYS A 73 4.23 -30.80 -11.40
CA LYS A 73 4.59 -31.88 -12.30
C LYS A 73 3.63 -31.86 -13.49
N THR A 74 3.96 -31.09 -14.51
CA THR A 74 3.38 -31.24 -15.85
C THR A 74 4.51 -31.49 -16.82
N THR A 75 4.58 -32.73 -17.29
CA THR A 75 5.40 -33.18 -18.41
C THR A 75 4.96 -32.51 -19.70
N LYS A 76 5.37 -31.27 -19.92
CA LYS A 76 5.47 -30.70 -21.26
C LYS A 76 6.76 -29.90 -21.32
N SER A 77 7.78 -30.51 -21.93
CA SER A 77 9.00 -29.83 -22.35
C SER A 77 8.61 -28.60 -23.16
N VAL A 78 8.66 -27.41 -22.53
CA VAL A 78 8.63 -26.15 -23.25
C VAL A 78 9.99 -26.06 -23.93
N GLN A 79 10.05 -26.46 -25.20
CA GLN A 79 11.20 -26.19 -26.03
C GLN A 79 11.48 -24.70 -25.92
N LYS A 80 12.63 -24.34 -25.34
CA LYS A 80 13.17 -22.99 -25.45
C LYS A 80 13.42 -22.75 -26.94
N CYS A 81 12.47 -22.14 -27.63
CA CYS A 81 12.67 -21.65 -28.98
C CYS A 81 13.83 -20.65 -28.93
N LEU A 82 14.96 -21.03 -29.52
CA LEU A 82 16.03 -20.08 -29.81
C LEU A 82 15.43 -18.94 -30.64
N PRO A 83 15.84 -17.68 -30.43
CA PRO A 83 15.37 -16.58 -31.27
C PRO A 83 15.74 -16.91 -32.71
N GLY A 84 14.73 -17.24 -33.51
CA GLY A 84 14.88 -17.47 -34.93
C GLY A 84 15.47 -16.23 -35.59
N LYS A 85 16.15 -16.41 -36.72
CA LYS A 85 16.61 -15.30 -37.55
C LYS A 85 15.43 -14.34 -37.79
N PRO A 86 15.62 -13.01 -37.71
CA PRO A 86 14.53 -12.06 -37.93
C PRO A 86 13.97 -12.27 -39.34
N GLN A 87 12.74 -12.76 -39.43
CA GLN A 87 12.04 -13.02 -40.69
C GLN A 87 10.92 -11.99 -40.89
N ARG A 88 10.73 -11.54 -42.13
CA ARG A 88 9.62 -10.67 -42.50
C ARG A 88 8.31 -11.44 -42.32
N ARG A 89 7.31 -10.81 -41.68
CA ARG A 89 5.96 -11.37 -41.54
C ARG A 89 5.27 -11.46 -42.91
N SER A 90 4.35 -12.43 -43.07
CA SER A 90 3.54 -12.54 -44.29
C SER A 90 2.56 -11.36 -44.39
N ALA A 91 2.14 -11.03 -45.63
CA ALA A 91 1.20 -9.94 -45.86
C ALA A 91 -0.13 -10.17 -45.13
N GLU A 92 -0.60 -11.42 -45.07
CA GLU A 92 -1.81 -11.80 -44.31
C GLU A 92 -1.62 -11.62 -42.81
N SER A 93 -0.46 -11.98 -42.25
CA SER A 93 -0.16 -11.77 -40.82
C SER A 93 0.01 -10.30 -40.45
N CYS A 94 0.42 -9.45 -41.39
CA CYS A 94 0.44 -8.00 -41.16
C CYS A 94 -0.98 -7.43 -41.20
N ARG A 95 -1.81 -7.91 -42.12
CA ARG A 95 -3.21 -7.48 -42.29
C ARG A 95 -4.15 -8.08 -41.26
N SER A 96 -3.76 -9.16 -40.58
CA SER A 96 -4.58 -9.78 -39.54
C SER A 96 -4.72 -8.85 -38.34
N GLY A 97 -5.92 -8.82 -37.77
CA GLY A 97 -6.29 -7.90 -36.70
C GLY A 97 -6.79 -6.55 -37.19
N ASN A 98 -6.64 -5.52 -36.35
CA ASN A 98 -7.14 -4.17 -36.57
C ASN A 98 -6.03 -3.12 -36.78
N SER A 99 -4.79 -3.56 -37.03
CA SER A 99 -3.61 -2.69 -37.14
C SER A 99 -3.71 -1.61 -38.22
N TYR A 100 -4.49 -1.86 -39.28
CA TYR A 100 -4.72 -0.90 -40.37
C TYR A 100 -6.09 -0.21 -40.28
N VAL A 101 -6.90 -0.52 -39.27
CA VAL A 101 -8.19 0.12 -39.06
C VAL A 101 -7.92 1.51 -38.48
N ARG A 102 -8.38 2.55 -39.18
CA ARG A 102 -8.26 3.93 -38.70
C ARG A 102 -9.04 4.09 -37.39
N GLU A 103 -8.42 4.73 -36.41
CA GLU A 103 -9.08 5.05 -35.15
C GLU A 103 -10.37 5.83 -35.40
N LYS A 104 -11.43 5.41 -34.73
CA LYS A 104 -12.72 6.08 -34.78
C LYS A 104 -12.67 7.30 -33.86
N PHE A 105 -13.05 8.47 -34.37
CA PHE A 105 -13.17 9.67 -33.55
C PHE A 105 -14.11 9.40 -32.36
N ARG A 106 -13.59 9.63 -31.14
CA ARG A 106 -14.35 9.58 -29.90
C ARG A 106 -14.42 11.01 -29.36
N PRO A 107 -15.55 11.72 -29.49
CA PRO A 107 -15.66 13.04 -28.88
C PRO A 107 -15.47 12.89 -27.37
N ALA A 108 -14.68 13.77 -26.78
CA ALA A 108 -14.59 13.89 -25.33
C ALA A 108 -15.96 14.32 -24.75
N PRO A 109 -16.28 13.95 -23.51
CA PRO A 109 -17.45 14.49 -22.81
C PRO A 109 -17.46 16.01 -22.95
N THR A 110 -18.48 16.54 -23.63
CA THR A 110 -18.59 17.98 -23.89
C THR A 110 -19.07 18.65 -22.61
N ARG A 111 -18.33 19.66 -22.13
CA ARG A 111 -18.79 20.49 -21.03
C ARG A 111 -19.98 21.32 -21.50
N ASP A 112 -20.94 21.54 -20.63
CA ASP A 112 -22.05 22.44 -20.92
C ASP A 112 -21.52 23.88 -21.11
N LEU A 113 -21.53 24.34 -22.35
CA LEU A 113 -21.02 25.65 -22.74
C LEU A 113 -21.84 26.79 -22.15
N GLU A 114 -23.14 26.59 -21.95
CA GLU A 114 -24.03 27.60 -21.37
C GLU A 114 -23.75 27.78 -19.87
N LYS A 115 -23.46 26.67 -19.18
CA LYS A 115 -23.02 26.69 -17.78
C LYS A 115 -21.69 27.43 -17.62
N GLU A 116 -20.69 27.13 -18.46
CA GLU A 116 -19.38 27.80 -18.40
C GLU A 116 -19.49 29.29 -18.76
N LYS A 117 -20.33 29.63 -19.75
CA LYS A 117 -20.59 31.03 -20.11
C LYS A 117 -21.19 31.81 -18.93
N ARG A 118 -22.17 31.23 -18.23
CA ARG A 118 -22.78 31.83 -17.03
C ARG A 118 -21.76 31.98 -15.90
N ARG A 119 -20.96 30.94 -15.65
CA ARG A 119 -19.88 30.95 -14.67
C ARG A 119 -18.89 32.10 -14.93
N LEU A 120 -18.38 32.20 -16.15
CA LEU A 120 -17.43 33.25 -16.54
C LEU A 120 -18.07 34.64 -16.50
N GLN A 121 -19.34 34.78 -16.90
CA GLN A 121 -20.07 36.04 -16.79
C GLN A 121 -20.15 36.52 -15.35
N ASN A 122 -20.45 35.62 -14.39
CA ASN A 122 -20.52 35.96 -12.97
C ASN A 122 -19.14 36.32 -12.41
N ILE A 123 -18.09 35.59 -12.79
CA ILE A 123 -16.71 35.91 -12.40
C ILE A 123 -16.30 37.29 -12.91
N LEU A 124 -16.58 37.62 -14.18
CA LEU A 124 -16.21 38.91 -14.74
C LEU A 124 -17.06 40.07 -14.19
N ALA A 125 -18.33 39.84 -13.89
CA ALA A 125 -19.22 40.87 -13.38
C ALA A 125 -19.04 41.15 -11.89
N THR A 126 -18.85 40.10 -11.08
CA THR A 126 -18.91 40.17 -9.61
C THR A 126 -17.61 39.71 -8.95
N GLY A 127 -16.66 39.14 -9.70
CA GLY A 127 -15.41 38.60 -9.17
C GLY A 127 -15.56 37.28 -8.43
N GLN A 128 -16.76 36.70 -8.41
CA GLN A 128 -17.11 35.51 -7.64
C GLN A 128 -17.83 34.48 -8.53
N GLU A 129 -17.57 33.21 -8.26
CA GLU A 129 -18.25 32.09 -8.93
C GLU A 129 -19.63 31.84 -8.29
N GLU A 130 -20.63 31.47 -9.09
CA GLU A 130 -21.97 31.16 -8.56
C GLU A 130 -21.89 29.94 -7.63
N PRO A 131 -22.53 29.95 -6.43
CA PRO A 131 -22.66 28.76 -5.62
C PRO A 131 -23.49 27.73 -6.38
N THR A 132 -22.84 26.68 -6.90
CA THR A 132 -23.55 25.52 -7.48
C THR A 132 -24.46 24.90 -6.42
N PRO A 133 -25.78 24.78 -6.66
CA PRO A 133 -26.65 24.01 -5.78
C PRO A 133 -26.25 22.53 -5.91
N ALA A 134 -25.92 21.91 -4.76
CA ALA A 134 -25.35 20.57 -4.60
C ALA A 134 -23.83 20.44 -4.82
N SER A 135 -23.06 21.09 -3.95
CA SER A 135 -22.17 20.31 -3.09
C SER A 135 -22.25 20.89 -1.69
N SER A 136 -23.38 20.65 -1.02
CA SER A 136 -23.43 20.65 0.43
C SER A 136 -22.70 19.39 0.91
N GLN A 137 -21.39 19.31 0.66
CA GLN A 137 -20.54 18.42 1.43
C GLN A 137 -20.41 19.06 2.81
N ASN A 138 -21.42 18.75 3.62
CA ASN A 138 -21.27 18.45 5.02
C ASN A 138 -20.29 19.35 5.78
N ALA A 139 -20.74 20.56 6.11
CA ALA A 139 -20.43 21.10 7.44
C ALA A 139 -21.27 20.36 8.50
N ARG A 140 -21.31 19.02 8.43
CA ARG A 140 -21.58 18.21 9.61
C ARG A 140 -20.24 18.13 10.31
N ASN A 141 -20.25 18.43 11.60
CA ASN A 141 -19.11 18.32 12.49
C ASN A 141 -18.24 17.10 12.07
N PRO A 142 -16.98 17.29 11.65
CA PRO A 142 -16.17 16.21 11.05
C PRO A 142 -16.11 14.98 11.95
N GLU A 143 -16.10 15.21 13.27
CA GLU A 143 -16.12 14.15 14.29
C GLU A 143 -17.35 13.23 14.18
N VAL A 144 -18.54 13.78 13.92
CA VAL A 144 -19.79 12.99 13.79
C VAL A 144 -19.88 12.29 12.43
N MET A 145 -19.19 12.81 11.41
CA MET A 145 -19.10 12.15 10.11
C MET A 145 -18.15 10.94 10.18
N GLU A 146 -16.99 11.13 10.80
CA GLU A 146 -16.00 10.08 11.00
C GLU A 146 -16.53 8.93 11.88
N GLU A 147 -17.30 9.23 12.93
CA GLU A 147 -17.94 8.18 13.74
C GLU A 147 -18.98 7.35 12.97
N ARG A 148 -19.73 8.00 12.07
CA ARG A 148 -20.67 7.27 11.19
C ARG A 148 -19.96 6.38 10.20
N ASP A 149 -18.85 6.85 9.64
CA ASP A 149 -18.06 6.07 8.70
C ASP A 149 -17.41 4.86 9.39
N GLN A 150 -16.90 5.01 10.62
CA GLN A 150 -16.37 3.90 11.42
C GLN A 150 -17.46 2.86 11.76
N TYR A 151 -18.66 3.32 12.13
CA TYR A 151 -19.78 2.41 12.42
C TYR A 151 -20.17 1.60 11.17
N GLN A 152 -20.20 2.24 10.00
CA GLN A 152 -20.51 1.57 8.75
C GLN A 152 -19.42 0.57 8.35
N GLU A 153 -18.14 0.91 8.52
CA GLU A 153 -17.02 0.02 8.25
C GLU A 153 -17.11 -1.28 9.07
N VAL A 154 -17.42 -1.19 10.36
CA VAL A 154 -17.57 -2.38 11.22
C VAL A 154 -18.75 -3.26 10.77
N LEU A 155 -19.85 -2.67 10.28
CA LEU A 155 -20.97 -3.44 9.72
C LEU A 155 -20.57 -4.18 8.44
N ASP A 156 -19.88 -3.49 7.55
CA ASP A 156 -19.43 -4.06 6.28
C ASP A 156 -18.45 -5.21 6.53
N GLU A 157 -17.55 -5.05 7.50
CA GLU A 157 -16.61 -6.07 7.96
C GLU A 157 -17.29 -7.32 8.57
N ILE A 158 -18.42 -7.17 9.26
CA ILE A 158 -19.20 -8.29 9.79
C ILE A 158 -19.85 -9.05 8.63
N GLU A 159 -20.41 -8.32 7.68
CA GLU A 159 -21.07 -8.91 6.51
C GLU A 159 -20.06 -9.64 5.61
N GLU A 160 -18.87 -9.07 5.38
CA GLU A 160 -17.79 -9.73 4.65
C GLU A 160 -17.39 -11.06 5.29
N ARG A 161 -17.26 -11.11 6.62
CA ARG A 161 -16.96 -12.34 7.36
C ARG A 161 -18.07 -13.38 7.25
N ARG A 162 -19.34 -12.94 7.26
CA ARG A 162 -20.49 -13.83 7.02
C ARG A 162 -20.45 -14.41 5.60
N GLN A 163 -20.15 -13.58 4.61
CA GLN A 163 -20.05 -13.99 3.22
C GLN A 163 -18.88 -14.96 3.02
N PHE A 164 -17.74 -14.70 3.65
CA PHE A 164 -16.60 -15.61 3.65
C PHE A 164 -16.98 -17.00 4.17
N LEU A 165 -17.74 -17.09 5.28
CA LEU A 165 -18.23 -18.40 5.76
C LEU A 165 -19.18 -19.06 4.75
N ALA A 166 -20.06 -18.31 4.10
CA ALA A 166 -20.95 -18.84 3.07
C ALA A 166 -20.16 -19.38 1.86
N ASP A 167 -19.12 -18.68 1.43
CA ASP A 167 -18.22 -19.10 0.36
C ASP A 167 -17.47 -20.37 0.75
N MET A 168 -16.94 -20.45 1.98
CA MET A 168 -16.27 -21.66 2.48
C MET A 168 -17.25 -22.83 2.67
N ALA A 169 -18.52 -22.56 2.96
CA ALA A 169 -19.58 -23.57 2.98
C ALA A 169 -19.85 -24.14 1.59
N SER A 170 -19.86 -23.29 0.55
CA SER A 170 -20.00 -23.74 -0.84
C SER A 170 -18.87 -24.68 -1.28
N LEU A 171 -17.67 -24.48 -0.72
CA LEU A 171 -16.48 -25.31 -0.94
C LEU A 171 -16.42 -26.54 -0.01
N GLY A 172 -17.34 -26.67 0.95
CA GLY A 172 -17.36 -27.75 1.95
C GLY A 172 -16.29 -27.66 3.04
N GLN A 173 -15.60 -26.52 3.16
CA GLN A 173 -14.51 -26.30 4.12
C GLN A 173 -14.92 -25.44 5.33
N GLU A 174 -16.20 -25.07 5.44
CA GLU A 174 -16.75 -24.22 6.50
C GLU A 174 -16.25 -24.59 7.90
N LYS A 175 -16.29 -25.89 8.25
CA LYS A 175 -15.94 -26.41 9.59
C LYS A 175 -14.55 -26.01 10.09
N GLN A 176 -13.62 -25.72 9.18
CA GLN A 176 -12.28 -25.28 9.53
C GLN A 176 -12.25 -23.82 10.01
N TYR A 177 -13.19 -23.01 9.54
CA TYR A 177 -13.19 -21.56 9.71
C TYR A 177 -14.30 -21.06 10.64
N ILE A 178 -15.39 -21.81 10.84
CA ILE A 178 -16.55 -21.42 11.67
C ILE A 178 -16.11 -20.82 13.01
N ASN A 179 -15.26 -21.52 13.76
CA ASN A 179 -14.88 -21.07 15.10
C ASN A 179 -14.08 -19.76 15.06
N ILE A 180 -13.14 -19.65 14.12
CA ILE A 180 -12.28 -18.47 13.98
C ILE A 180 -13.14 -17.27 13.57
N ILE A 181 -13.93 -17.42 12.52
CA ILE A 181 -14.73 -16.32 11.99
C ILE A 181 -15.84 -15.91 12.97
N ASN A 182 -16.47 -16.85 13.67
CA ASN A 182 -17.45 -16.50 14.70
C ASN A 182 -16.81 -15.71 15.86
N THR A 183 -15.55 -16.00 16.22
CA THR A 183 -14.84 -15.21 17.23
C THR A 183 -14.54 -13.80 16.72
N GLU A 184 -14.18 -13.65 15.45
CA GLU A 184 -13.95 -12.33 14.83
C GLU A 184 -15.25 -11.52 14.70
N ILE A 185 -16.34 -12.16 14.26
CA ILE A 185 -17.68 -11.54 14.24
C ILE A 185 -18.07 -11.08 15.65
N SER A 186 -17.85 -11.91 16.67
CA SER A 186 -18.13 -11.55 18.06
C SER A 186 -17.22 -10.41 18.57
N GLN A 187 -16.00 -10.28 18.05
CA GLN A 187 -15.12 -9.16 18.34
C GLN A 187 -15.64 -7.87 17.69
N LYS A 188 -16.04 -7.93 16.42
CA LYS A 188 -16.58 -6.79 15.68
C LYS A 188 -17.93 -6.31 16.22
N ILE A 189 -18.81 -7.21 16.67
CA ILE A 189 -20.05 -6.83 17.37
C ILE A 189 -19.74 -6.04 18.65
N ARG A 190 -18.73 -6.44 19.43
CA ARG A 190 -18.33 -5.70 20.64
C ARG A 190 -17.74 -4.32 20.31
N GLU A 191 -16.99 -4.21 19.22
CA GLU A 191 -16.51 -2.94 18.70
C GLU A 191 -17.68 -2.02 18.32
N LEU A 192 -18.67 -2.56 17.62
CA LEU A 192 -19.90 -1.86 17.23
C LEU A 192 -20.66 -1.34 18.46
N GLU A 193 -20.84 -2.17 19.49
CA GLU A 193 -21.48 -1.76 20.75
C GLU A 193 -20.68 -0.67 21.49
N ALA A 194 -19.35 -0.70 21.41
CA ALA A 194 -18.51 0.31 22.04
C ALA A 194 -18.65 1.68 21.34
N LEU A 195 -18.71 1.68 20.00
CA LEU A 195 -18.99 2.88 19.20
C LEU A 195 -20.39 3.44 19.49
N GLU A 196 -21.40 2.56 19.62
CA GLU A 196 -22.76 2.98 19.96
C GLU A 196 -22.82 3.64 21.35
N LYS A 197 -22.15 3.06 22.35
CA LYS A 197 -22.05 3.64 23.71
C LYS A 197 -21.29 4.97 23.71
N ALA A 198 -20.22 5.09 22.94
CA ALA A 198 -19.49 6.35 22.79
C ALA A 198 -20.36 7.44 22.14
N CYS A 199 -21.11 7.09 21.10
CA CYS A 199 -22.06 7.99 20.45
C CYS A 199 -23.22 8.42 21.37
N SER A 200 -23.79 7.51 22.18
CA SER A 200 -24.89 7.85 23.09
C SER A 200 -24.42 8.79 24.20
N THR A 201 -23.29 8.47 24.85
CA THR A 201 -22.68 9.34 25.87
C THR A 201 -22.31 10.73 25.33
N LYS A 202 -21.78 10.83 24.10
CA LYS A 202 -21.53 12.14 23.46
C LYS A 202 -22.81 12.95 23.24
N LYS A 203 -23.90 12.30 22.80
CA LYS A 203 -25.20 12.97 22.64
C LYS A 203 -25.77 13.46 23.98
N ASP A 204 -25.66 12.65 25.04
CA ASP A 204 -26.14 13.02 26.37
C ASP A 204 -25.37 14.21 26.97
N VAL A 205 -24.05 14.30 26.71
CA VAL A 205 -23.22 15.44 27.13
C VAL A 205 -23.54 16.71 26.34
N GLU A 206 -23.85 16.58 25.04
CA GLU A 206 -24.22 17.72 24.19
C GLU A 206 -25.62 18.27 24.53
N THR A 207 -26.55 17.42 24.96
CA THR A 207 -27.87 17.84 25.45
C THR A 207 -27.77 18.59 26.79
N SER A 208 -26.95 18.13 27.74
CA SER A 208 -26.80 18.81 29.04
C SER A 208 -26.11 20.18 28.93
N LYS A 209 -25.16 20.35 28.01
CA LYS A 209 -24.52 21.66 27.75
C LYS A 209 -25.49 22.69 27.15
N ARG A 210 -26.49 22.24 26.41
CA ARG A 210 -27.52 23.11 25.82
C ARG A 210 -28.56 23.58 26.85
N GLU A 211 -28.78 22.79 27.89
CA GLU A 211 -29.69 23.14 28.98
C GLU A 211 -29.05 24.13 29.97
N GLU A 212 -27.77 23.96 30.34
CA GLU A 212 -27.05 24.92 31.20
C GLU A 212 -26.90 26.33 30.55
N SER A 213 -26.77 26.39 29.23
CA SER A 213 -26.68 27.67 28.51
C SER A 213 -28.03 28.37 28.29
N ALA A 214 -29.13 27.63 28.40
CA ALA A 214 -30.49 28.18 28.38
C ALA A 214 -30.91 28.73 29.76
N GLU A 215 -30.47 28.14 30.87
CA GLU A 215 -30.75 28.66 32.22
C GLU A 215 -29.93 29.92 32.54
N GLN A 216 -28.66 30.00 32.13
CA GLN A 216 -27.83 31.21 32.32
C GLN A 216 -28.29 32.43 31.49
N THR A 217 -29.07 32.22 30.43
CA THR A 217 -29.65 33.34 29.64
C THR A 217 -30.97 33.85 30.23
N ALA A 218 -31.66 33.07 31.06
CA ALA A 218 -32.87 33.50 31.75
C ALA A 218 -32.56 34.34 33.01
N GLU A 219 -31.50 34.03 33.75
CA GLU A 219 -31.11 34.76 34.97
C GLU A 219 -30.53 36.16 34.67
N ASN A 220 -29.94 36.38 33.49
CA ASN A 220 -29.25 37.63 33.15
C ASN A 220 -30.16 38.71 32.51
N VAL A 221 -31.46 38.42 32.33
CA VAL A 221 -32.47 39.39 31.84
C VAL A 221 -33.20 40.09 33.00
N ASP A 222 -33.22 39.50 34.19
CA ASP A 222 -33.93 40.02 35.37
C ASP A 222 -33.15 41.10 36.14
N SER A 223 -31.88 41.34 35.81
CA SER A 223 -31.02 42.33 36.50
C SER A 223 -30.82 43.66 35.75
N ARG A 224 -31.68 43.97 34.76
CA ARG A 224 -31.51 45.15 33.89
C ARG A 224 -32.70 46.11 33.83
N GLU A 225 -33.60 46.04 34.81
CA GLU A 225 -34.69 46.99 35.03
C GLU A 225 -34.59 47.57 36.45
N ASP A 226 -33.67 48.51 36.65
CA ASP A 226 -33.67 49.50 37.73
C ASP A 226 -33.29 50.88 37.16
#